data_AF-A0A9X2NVA8-F1
#
_entry.id   AF-A0A9X2NVA8-F1
#
_cell.length_a   1.000
_cell.length_b   1.000
_cell.length_c   1.000
_cell.angle_alpha   90.00
_cell.angle_beta   90.00
_cell.angle_gamma   90.00
#
_symmetry.space_group_name_H-M   'P 1'
#
loop_
_entity.id
_entity.type
_entity.pdbx_description
1 polymer ?
#
loop_
_entity_poly.entity_id
_entity_poly.type
_entity_poly.pdbx_seq_one_letter_code
_entity_poly.pdbx_strand_id
1 'polypeptide(L)'
;MMAGSSAKGLDLPSVDTDIKVTSVVQPQSSCPYRDSKQKIYGLGYNLIVFVYIKEDDTKQKKGKLNFLSCTFVESSRTADYQTTTGLRAIIANNGNEDDIFAFLSDHKIPGDDVTLMNMAHEILKSPPKIGYLTISNALQWRLQYSRIVALDETVDGITPIVKYNAKN
;
A
#
# COMPACT_ATOMS: atom_id res chain seq x y z
N MET A 1 15.94 -4.96 26.67
CA MET A 1 15.06 -3.88 26.19
C MET A 1 15.88 -3.01 25.24
N MET A 2 15.59 -3.02 23.94
CA MET A 2 16.16 -2.02 23.02
C MET A 2 15.14 -0.91 22.88
N ALA A 3 15.53 0.28 23.34
CA ALA A 3 14.76 1.50 23.22
C ALA A 3 14.47 1.78 21.74
N GLY A 4 13.22 2.08 21.44
CA GLY A 4 12.76 2.41 20.09
C GLY A 4 13.57 3.57 19.53
N SER A 5 14.31 3.29 18.46
CA SER A 5 14.97 4.33 17.70
C SER A 5 14.01 4.81 16.62
N SER A 6 13.60 6.08 16.71
CA SER A 6 12.87 6.83 15.67
C SER A 6 13.64 6.90 14.33
N ALA A 7 14.85 6.34 14.25
CA ALA A 7 15.74 6.43 13.08
C ALA A 7 15.21 5.76 11.80
N LYS A 8 14.22 4.87 11.89
CA LYS A 8 13.59 4.26 10.69
C LYS A 8 12.35 5.01 10.19
N GLY A 9 11.79 5.91 11.00
CA GLY A 9 10.53 6.61 10.71
C GLY A 9 9.32 5.67 10.67
N LEU A 10 9.29 4.63 11.52
CA LEU A 10 8.18 3.69 11.71
C LEU A 10 7.66 3.79 13.14
N ASP A 11 6.35 3.63 13.33
CA ASP A 11 5.73 3.65 14.67
C ASP A 11 6.15 2.48 15.56
N LEU A 12 6.32 1.28 14.99
CA LEU A 12 6.71 0.06 15.71
C LEU A 12 7.98 -0.58 15.08
N PRO A 13 9.18 -0.03 15.32
CA PRO A 13 10.41 -0.47 14.66
C PRO A 13 10.83 -1.91 14.98
N SER A 14 10.46 -2.44 16.15
CA SER A 14 10.84 -3.80 16.59
C SER A 14 10.19 -4.92 15.79
N VAL A 15 9.08 -4.60 15.11
CA VAL A 15 8.30 -5.52 14.26
C VAL A 15 8.12 -4.97 12.85
N ASP A 16 8.97 -4.00 12.47
CA ASP A 16 9.01 -3.38 11.14
C ASP A 16 7.60 -2.95 10.65
N THR A 17 6.86 -2.25 11.50
CA THR A 17 5.45 -1.93 11.26
C THR A 17 5.17 -0.45 11.45
N ASP A 18 4.41 0.15 10.54
CA ASP A 18 3.90 1.51 10.62
C ASP A 18 2.38 1.52 10.88
N ILE A 19 1.89 2.51 11.62
CA ILE A 19 0.47 2.63 11.93
C ILE A 19 -0.14 3.73 11.06
N LYS A 20 -1.20 3.37 10.32
CA LYS A 20 -1.94 4.28 9.46
C LYS A 20 -3.34 4.45 10.00
N VAL A 21 -3.74 5.69 10.24
CA VAL A 21 -5.07 6.03 10.74
C VAL A 21 -5.76 6.91 9.71
N THR A 22 -6.91 6.48 9.20
CA THR A 22 -7.58 7.18 8.09
C THR A 22 -9.10 7.14 8.20
N SER A 23 -9.78 8.07 7.53
CA SER A 23 -11.23 8.15 7.50
C SER A 23 -11.80 7.17 6.48
N VAL A 24 -12.93 6.52 6.79
CA VAL A 24 -13.68 5.67 5.85
C VAL A 24 -14.19 6.46 4.64
N VAL A 25 -14.43 7.77 4.80
CA VAL A 25 -14.90 8.67 3.72
C VAL A 25 -13.81 8.87 2.66
N GLN A 26 -12.55 8.94 3.09
CA GLN A 26 -11.41 9.11 2.21
C GLN A 26 -10.21 8.33 2.78
N PRO A 27 -10.19 6.99 2.60
CA PRO A 27 -9.23 6.11 3.26
C PRO A 27 -7.88 6.22 2.58
N GLN A 28 -7.15 7.28 2.88
CA GLN A 28 -5.81 7.56 2.37
C GLN A 28 -4.87 8.12 3.45
N SER A 29 -3.57 8.02 3.20
CA SER A 29 -2.54 8.76 3.92
C SER A 29 -1.33 9.01 3.03
N SER A 30 -0.49 9.98 3.39
CA SER A 30 0.83 10.12 2.76
C SER A 30 1.86 9.16 3.37
N CYS A 31 2.92 8.90 2.62
CA CYS A 31 4.11 8.17 3.01
C CYS A 31 5.32 8.80 2.31
N PRO A 32 6.49 8.93 2.96
CA PRO A 32 7.70 9.37 2.30
C PRO A 32 7.99 8.53 1.05
N TYR A 33 8.29 9.21 -0.06
CA TYR A 33 8.84 8.56 -1.25
C TYR A 33 10.30 8.19 -0.98
N ARG A 34 10.67 6.92 -1.14
CA ARG A 34 12.07 6.46 -1.05
C ARG A 34 12.59 5.97 -2.39
N ASP A 35 11.80 5.14 -3.07
CA ASP A 35 12.18 4.47 -4.32
C ASP A 35 10.91 4.16 -5.15
N SER A 36 11.01 4.26 -6.48
CA SER A 36 9.96 3.85 -7.42
C SER A 36 9.63 2.36 -7.31
N LYS A 37 10.60 1.52 -6.95
CA LYS A 37 10.42 0.09 -6.67
C LYS A 37 9.38 -0.18 -5.59
N GLN A 38 9.13 0.76 -4.68
CA GLN A 38 8.13 0.58 -3.63
C GLN A 38 6.71 0.38 -4.18
N LYS A 39 6.42 0.97 -5.34
CA LYS A 39 5.14 0.80 -6.03
C LYS A 39 4.94 -0.64 -6.55
N ILE A 40 6.03 -1.34 -6.84
CA ILE A 40 6.03 -2.67 -7.47
C ILE A 40 6.26 -3.78 -6.43
N TYR A 41 7.20 -3.60 -5.51
CA TYR A 41 7.61 -4.62 -4.54
C TYR A 41 7.11 -4.38 -3.11
N GLY A 42 6.49 -3.22 -2.87
CA GLY A 42 5.96 -2.84 -1.57
C GLY A 42 6.89 -1.89 -0.82
N LEU A 43 6.38 -1.34 0.28
CA LEU A 43 7.02 -0.28 1.06
C LEU A 43 8.28 -0.74 1.81
N GLY A 44 8.43 -2.06 1.99
CA GLY A 44 9.53 -2.69 2.71
C GLY A 44 9.30 -2.83 4.21
N TYR A 45 8.07 -2.57 4.70
CA TYR A 45 7.64 -2.70 6.09
C TYR A 45 6.14 -2.99 6.14
N ASN A 46 5.64 -3.51 7.26
CA ASN A 46 4.24 -3.86 7.47
C ASN A 46 3.40 -2.63 7.80
N LEU A 47 2.08 -2.71 7.60
CA LEU A 47 1.13 -1.67 8.01
C LEU A 47 0.09 -2.23 8.98
N ILE A 48 -0.28 -1.44 9.98
CA ILE A 48 -1.56 -1.59 10.70
C ILE A 48 -2.44 -0.42 10.29
N VAL A 49 -3.55 -0.71 9.62
CA VAL A 49 -4.46 0.29 9.09
C VAL A 49 -5.72 0.34 9.96
N PHE A 50 -5.87 1.44 10.69
CA PHE A 50 -7.09 1.80 11.40
C PHE A 50 -7.96 2.69 10.52
N VAL A 51 -9.24 2.33 10.39
CA VAL A 51 -10.21 3.15 9.67
C VAL A 51 -11.29 3.62 10.61
N TYR A 52 -11.56 4.92 10.60
CA TYR A 52 -12.56 5.55 11.46
C TYR A 52 -13.62 6.28 10.64
N ILE A 53 -14.78 6.51 11.24
CA ILE A 53 -15.71 7.57 10.83
C ILE A 53 -15.69 8.68 11.89
N LYS A 54 -15.69 9.93 11.42
CA LYS A 54 -15.71 11.11 12.27
C LYS A 54 -17.12 11.68 12.31
N GLU A 55 -17.64 11.85 13.52
CA GLU A 55 -18.91 12.51 13.80
C GLU A 55 -18.63 13.77 14.62
N ASP A 56 -19.05 14.93 14.12
CA ASP A 56 -18.88 16.21 14.81
C ASP A 56 -20.23 16.69 15.38
N ASP A 57 -20.28 16.94 16.69
CA ASP A 57 -21.39 17.64 17.35
C ASP A 57 -21.00 19.11 17.54
N THR A 58 -21.50 19.96 16.64
CA THR A 58 -21.22 21.40 16.63
C THR A 58 -21.87 22.13 17.81
N LYS A 59 -22.97 21.62 18.37
CA LYS A 59 -23.66 22.23 19.53
C LYS A 59 -22.87 22.00 20.81
N GLN A 60 -22.36 20.78 21.00
CA GLN A 60 -21.54 20.42 22.15
C GLN A 60 -20.05 20.71 21.96
N LYS A 61 -19.63 21.14 20.76
CA LYS A 61 -18.22 21.32 20.37
C LYS A 61 -17.37 20.07 20.62
N LYS A 62 -17.90 18.90 20.26
CA LYS A 62 -17.24 17.60 20.42
C LYS A 62 -17.04 16.91 19.06
N GLY A 63 -15.92 16.23 18.89
CA GLY A 63 -15.69 15.32 17.78
C GLY A 63 -15.52 13.90 18.32
N LYS A 64 -16.18 12.93 17.69
CA LYS A 64 -16.07 11.51 18.00
C LYS A 64 -15.45 10.78 16.81
N LEU A 65 -14.42 9.98 17.07
CA LEU A 65 -13.86 9.04 16.10
C LEU A 65 -14.36 7.65 16.47
N ASN A 66 -15.17 7.04 15.62
CA ASN A 66 -15.57 5.65 15.77
C ASN A 66 -14.70 4.79 14.86
N PHE A 67 -13.84 3.96 15.45
CA PHE A 67 -12.99 3.04 14.69
C PHE A 67 -13.82 1.86 14.20
N LEU A 68 -13.89 1.72 12.88
CA LEU A 68 -14.73 0.78 12.17
C LEU A 68 -13.99 -0.52 11.83
N SER A 69 -12.70 -0.41 11.48
CA SER A 69 -11.87 -1.57 11.17
C SER A 69 -10.41 -1.38 11.57
N CYS A 70 -9.73 -2.50 11.75
CA CYS A 70 -8.30 -2.59 11.95
C CYS A 70 -7.77 -3.78 11.17
N THR A 71 -6.82 -3.55 10.27
CA THR A 71 -6.24 -4.60 9.42
C THR A 71 -4.73 -4.53 9.45
N PHE A 72 -4.09 -5.66 9.70
CA PHE A 72 -2.65 -5.84 9.52
C PHE A 72 -2.36 -6.25 8.07
N VAL A 73 -1.39 -5.59 7.45
CA VAL A 73 -0.94 -5.83 6.08
C VAL A 73 0.56 -6.08 6.11
N GLU A 74 0.97 -7.28 5.73
CA GLU A 74 2.40 -7.60 5.62
C GLU A 74 3.08 -6.76 4.54
N SER A 75 4.36 -6.49 4.74
CA SER A 75 5.21 -5.74 3.79
C SER A 75 5.10 -6.30 2.36
N SER A 76 4.99 -7.62 2.23
CA SER A 76 4.85 -8.34 0.96
C SER A 76 3.55 -8.05 0.19
N ARG A 77 2.58 -7.39 0.83
CA ARG A 77 1.26 -7.00 0.27
C ARG A 77 1.09 -5.49 0.15
N THR A 78 2.11 -4.69 0.47
CA THR A 78 2.02 -3.22 0.46
C THR A 78 2.29 -2.56 -0.90
N ALA A 79 2.50 -3.34 -1.97
CA ALA A 79 2.66 -2.80 -3.32
C ALA A 79 1.33 -2.28 -3.90
N ASP A 80 1.42 -1.58 -5.04
CA ASP A 80 0.24 -1.15 -5.78
C ASP A 80 -0.44 -2.34 -6.47
N TYR A 81 -1.74 -2.50 -6.21
CA TYR A 81 -2.52 -3.61 -6.73
C TYR A 81 -2.56 -3.60 -8.26
N GLN A 82 -2.90 -2.47 -8.88
CA GLN A 82 -3.09 -2.40 -10.34
C GLN A 82 -1.77 -2.62 -11.07
N THR A 83 -0.69 -1.99 -10.61
CA THR A 83 0.66 -2.18 -11.13
C THR A 83 1.08 -3.65 -11.02
N THR A 84 0.97 -4.27 -9.84
CA THR A 84 1.41 -5.66 -9.66
C THR A 84 0.55 -6.67 -10.42
N THR A 85 -0.77 -6.48 -10.51
CA THR A 85 -1.64 -7.34 -11.34
C THR A 85 -1.34 -7.18 -12.83
N GLY A 86 -1.10 -5.96 -13.31
CA GLY A 86 -0.77 -5.71 -14.71
C GLY A 86 0.54 -6.36 -15.12
N LEU A 87 1.59 -6.18 -14.31
CA LEU A 87 2.89 -6.83 -14.51
C LEU A 87 2.76 -8.36 -14.51
N ARG A 88 2.00 -8.93 -13.57
CA ARG A 88 1.76 -10.38 -13.52
C ARG A 88 1.01 -10.88 -14.75
N ALA A 89 0.07 -10.10 -15.29
CA ALA A 89 -0.65 -10.46 -16.50
C ALA A 89 0.27 -10.49 -17.73
N ILE A 90 1.16 -9.50 -17.88
CA ILE A 90 2.17 -9.48 -18.97
C ILE A 90 3.04 -10.73 -18.90
N ILE A 91 3.57 -11.05 -17.72
CA ILE A 91 4.42 -12.23 -17.51
C ILE A 91 3.65 -13.53 -17.79
N ALA A 92 2.40 -13.63 -17.33
CA ALA A 92 1.55 -14.79 -17.58
C ALA A 92 1.25 -15.00 -19.08
N ASN A 93 1.27 -13.92 -19.87
CA ASN A 93 1.08 -13.94 -21.33
C ASN A 93 2.41 -14.07 -22.10
N ASN A 94 3.49 -14.51 -21.45
CA ASN A 94 4.83 -14.63 -22.03
C ASN A 94 5.41 -13.31 -22.59
N GLY A 95 4.98 -12.17 -22.04
CA GLY A 95 5.55 -10.88 -22.37
C GLY A 95 7.03 -10.77 -21.99
N ASN A 96 7.77 -9.97 -22.75
CA ASN A 96 9.20 -9.78 -22.61
C ASN A 96 9.54 -8.49 -21.83
N GLU A 97 10.82 -8.15 -21.78
CA GLU A 97 11.30 -6.95 -21.07
C GLU A 97 10.79 -5.65 -21.71
N ASP A 98 10.64 -5.61 -23.04
CA ASP A 98 10.10 -4.44 -23.75
C ASP A 98 8.62 -4.22 -23.40
N ASP A 99 7.82 -5.28 -23.28
CA ASP A 99 6.42 -5.19 -22.85
C ASP A 99 6.29 -4.65 -21.43
N ILE A 100 7.17 -5.11 -20.52
CA ILE A 100 7.21 -4.62 -19.14
C ILE A 100 7.67 -3.16 -19.13
N PHE A 101 8.70 -2.79 -19.90
CA PHE A 101 9.18 -1.42 -20.01
C PHE A 101 8.08 -0.48 -20.50
N ALA A 102 7.35 -0.86 -21.55
CA ALA A 102 6.22 -0.11 -22.07
C ALA A 102 5.14 0.09 -20.99
N PHE A 103 4.79 -0.97 -20.26
CA PHE A 103 3.85 -0.89 -19.15
C PHE A 103 4.29 0.08 -18.05
N LEU A 104 5.57 0.04 -17.63
CA LEU A 104 6.12 0.93 -16.61
C LEU A 104 6.08 2.40 -17.07
N SER A 105 6.41 2.64 -18.34
CA SER A 105 6.38 3.96 -18.98
C SER A 105 4.96 4.53 -19.06
N ASP A 106 4.00 3.73 -19.53
CA ASP A 106 2.59 4.13 -19.65
C ASP A 106 1.95 4.45 -18.29
N HIS A 107 2.32 3.68 -17.26
CA HIS A 107 1.88 3.91 -15.88
C HIS A 107 2.69 4.98 -15.15
N LYS A 108 3.62 5.66 -15.85
CA LYS A 108 4.44 6.77 -15.37
C LYS A 108 5.19 6.40 -14.09
N ILE A 109 5.74 5.19 -14.03
CA ILE A 109 6.60 4.80 -12.90
C ILE A 109 7.81 5.76 -12.87
N PRO A 110 8.15 6.36 -11.72
CA PRO A 110 9.28 7.28 -11.66
C PRO A 110 10.60 6.57 -12.02
N GLY A 111 11.33 7.12 -12.99
CA GLY A 111 12.61 6.60 -13.46
C GLY A 111 12.91 7.13 -14.86
N ASP A 112 14.19 7.17 -15.23
CA ASP A 112 14.60 7.36 -16.63
C ASP A 112 14.54 6.02 -17.39
N ASP A 113 14.67 6.06 -18.71
CA ASP A 113 14.54 4.87 -19.56
C ASP A 113 15.49 3.74 -19.16
N VAL A 114 16.72 4.09 -18.77
CA VAL A 114 17.73 3.11 -18.31
C VAL A 114 17.27 2.44 -17.02
N THR A 115 16.76 3.21 -16.06
CA THR A 115 16.22 2.71 -14.79
C THR A 115 14.99 1.83 -15.03
N LEU A 116 14.05 2.27 -15.86
CA LEU A 116 12.84 1.51 -16.18
C LEU A 116 13.18 0.20 -16.89
N MET A 117 14.15 0.21 -17.81
CA MET A 117 14.59 -0.99 -18.52
C MET A 117 15.29 -1.98 -17.57
N ASN A 118 16.14 -1.48 -16.66
CA ASN A 118 16.74 -2.32 -15.62
C ASN A 118 15.67 -2.94 -14.69
N MET A 119 14.64 -2.17 -14.32
CA MET A 119 13.50 -2.69 -13.56
C MET A 119 12.73 -3.76 -14.35
N ALA A 120 12.56 -3.59 -15.67
CA ALA A 120 11.90 -4.58 -16.51
C ALA A 120 12.63 -5.94 -16.48
N HIS A 121 13.96 -5.93 -16.64
CA HIS A 121 14.80 -7.12 -16.48
C HIS A 121 14.63 -7.77 -15.09
N GLU A 122 14.62 -6.97 -14.01
CA GLU A 122 14.45 -7.48 -12.65
C GLU A 122 13.06 -8.09 -12.42
N ILE A 123 11.99 -7.45 -12.91
CA ILE A 123 10.61 -7.91 -12.77
C ILE A 123 10.39 -9.25 -13.50
N LEU A 124 10.98 -9.42 -14.67
CA LEU A 124 10.88 -10.69 -15.40
C LEU A 124 11.58 -11.83 -14.66
N LYS A 125 12.75 -11.56 -14.05
CA LYS A 125 13.51 -12.53 -13.25
C LYS A 125 12.85 -12.84 -11.90
N SER A 126 12.26 -11.84 -11.27
CA SER A 126 11.64 -11.93 -9.94
C SER A 126 10.28 -11.24 -9.91
N PRO A 127 9.22 -11.89 -10.42
CA PRO A 127 7.89 -11.30 -10.52
C PRO A 127 7.34 -10.85 -9.14
N PRO A 128 6.78 -9.63 -9.01
CA PRO A 128 6.33 -9.09 -7.73
C PRO A 128 5.13 -9.87 -7.16
N LYS A 129 4.97 -9.94 -5.83
CA LYS A 129 3.70 -10.40 -5.24
C LYS A 129 2.59 -9.38 -5.53
N ILE A 130 1.34 -9.84 -5.59
CA ILE A 130 0.18 -8.94 -5.70
C ILE A 130 0.09 -8.12 -4.41
N GLY A 131 0.22 -6.81 -4.55
CA GLY A 131 -0.03 -5.83 -3.50
C GLY A 131 -1.49 -5.44 -3.42
N TYR A 132 -1.91 -4.80 -2.34
CA TYR A 132 -3.31 -4.47 -2.07
C TYR A 132 -3.54 -2.99 -1.74
N LEU A 133 -2.52 -2.15 -1.87
CA LEU A 133 -2.68 -0.70 -1.79
C LEU A 133 -2.97 -0.13 -3.17
N THR A 134 -3.46 1.10 -3.19
CA THR A 134 -3.34 1.98 -4.37
C THR A 134 -2.31 3.05 -4.04
N ILE A 135 -1.27 3.17 -4.85
CA ILE A 135 -0.16 4.10 -4.64
C ILE A 135 -0.15 5.12 -5.77
N SER A 136 -0.55 6.36 -5.47
CA SER A 136 -0.53 7.43 -6.45
C SER A 136 0.81 8.16 -6.45
N ASN A 137 1.27 8.53 -7.65
CA ASN A 137 2.45 9.36 -7.83
C ASN A 137 2.11 10.79 -7.37
N ALA A 138 2.77 11.27 -6.33
CA ALA A 138 2.72 12.65 -5.85
C ALA A 138 4.10 13.01 -5.28
N LEU A 139 4.29 14.24 -4.77
CA LEU A 139 5.56 14.67 -4.13
C LEU A 139 6.02 13.70 -3.02
N GLN A 140 5.05 13.05 -2.38
CA GLN A 140 5.22 11.89 -1.51
C GLN A 140 4.27 10.79 -2.00
N TRP A 141 4.53 9.53 -1.68
CA TRP A 141 3.57 8.47 -1.96
C TRP A 141 2.24 8.77 -1.29
N ARG A 142 1.15 8.66 -2.03
CA ARG A 142 -0.21 8.70 -1.48
C ARG A 142 -0.76 7.29 -1.50
N LEU A 143 -0.87 6.69 -0.32
CA LEU A 143 -1.40 5.36 -0.11
C LEU A 143 -2.91 5.46 0.07
N GLN A 144 -3.67 4.68 -0.69
CA GLN A 144 -5.11 4.55 -0.53
C GLN A 144 -5.45 3.12 -0.12
N TYR A 145 -6.36 3.00 0.83
CA TYR A 145 -6.70 1.75 1.52
C TYR A 145 -8.08 1.24 1.16
N SER A 146 -8.80 1.86 0.22
CA SER A 146 -10.16 1.45 -0.16
C SER A 146 -10.27 -0.04 -0.49
N ARG A 147 -9.23 -0.61 -1.11
CA ARG A 147 -9.17 -2.05 -1.40
C ARG A 147 -9.03 -2.90 -0.13
N ILE A 148 -8.23 -2.48 0.83
CA ILE A 148 -8.09 -3.14 2.14
C ILE A 148 -9.41 -3.06 2.92
N VAL A 149 -10.09 -1.91 2.86
CA VAL A 149 -11.37 -1.69 3.57
C VAL A 149 -12.49 -2.54 2.98
N ALA A 150 -12.53 -2.69 1.66
CA ALA A 150 -13.54 -3.49 0.95
C ALA A 150 -13.15 -4.97 0.76
N LEU A 151 -12.08 -5.44 1.39
CA LEU A 151 -11.58 -6.80 1.20
C LEU A 151 -12.42 -7.81 2.01
N ASP A 152 -13.27 -8.55 1.31
CA ASP A 152 -14.07 -9.63 1.91
C ASP A 152 -13.35 -10.99 1.90
N GLU A 153 -12.45 -11.18 0.93
CA GLU A 153 -11.70 -12.41 0.73
C GLU A 153 -10.57 -12.57 1.75
N THR A 154 -10.26 -13.82 2.09
CA THR A 154 -9.07 -14.12 2.91
C THR A 154 -7.85 -14.15 2.02
N VAL A 155 -6.88 -13.28 2.30
CA VAL A 155 -5.64 -13.16 1.54
C VAL A 155 -4.46 -13.40 2.48
N ASP A 156 -3.59 -14.32 2.10
CA ASP A 156 -2.33 -14.56 2.81
C ASP A 156 -1.50 -13.28 2.92
N GLY A 157 -1.11 -12.93 4.15
CA GLY A 157 -0.41 -11.68 4.48
C GLY A 157 -1.31 -10.45 4.69
N ILE A 158 -2.64 -10.62 4.73
CA ILE A 158 -3.58 -9.57 5.15
C ILE A 158 -4.49 -10.14 6.23
N THR A 159 -4.37 -9.62 7.44
CA THR A 159 -5.10 -10.11 8.62
C THR A 159 -6.05 -9.04 9.16
N PRO A 160 -7.36 -9.16 8.92
CA PRO A 160 -8.36 -8.32 9.57
C PRO A 160 -8.40 -8.64 11.08
N ILE A 161 -8.08 -7.66 11.91
CA ILE A 161 -8.16 -7.75 13.38
C ILE A 161 -9.57 -7.36 13.84
N VAL A 162 -10.11 -6.28 13.26
CA VAL A 162 -11.50 -5.85 13.43
C VAL A 162 -12.09 -5.56 12.06
N LYS A 163 -13.20 -6.22 11.70
CA LYS A 163 -13.86 -6.03 10.41
C LYS A 163 -14.99 -5.00 10.52
N TYR A 164 -15.04 -4.09 9.55
CA TYR A 164 -16.19 -3.21 9.39
C TYR A 164 -17.31 -3.96 8.66
N ASN A 165 -18.37 -4.32 9.38
CA ASN A 165 -19.57 -4.89 8.78
C ASN A 165 -20.54 -3.75 8.43
N ALA A 166 -20.50 -3.28 7.17
CA ALA A 166 -21.46 -2.29 6.67
C ALA A 166 -22.90 -2.83 6.56
N LYS A 167 -23.11 -4.14 6.76
CA LYS A 167 -24.41 -4.79 6.85
C LYS A 167 -24.86 -4.85 8.31
N ASN A 168 -25.40 -3.75 8.81
CA ASN A 168 -26.34 -3.70 9.94
C ASN A 168 -27.22 -2.46 9.77
#